data_AF-A0A932LKG3-F1
#
_entry.id   AF-A0A932LKG3-F1
#
_cell.length_a   1.000
_cell.length_b   1.000
_cell.length_c   1.000
_cell.angle_alpha   90.00
_cell.angle_beta   90.00
_cell.angle_gamma   90.00
#
_symmetry.space_group_name_H-M   'P 1'
#
loop_
_entity.id
_entity.type
_entity.pdbx_description
1 polymer ?
#
loop_
_entity_poly.entity_id
_entity_poly.type
_entity_poly.pdbx_seq_one_letter_code
_entity_poly.pdbx_strand_id
1 'polypeptide(L)'
;MSTTSTTYKYLAPNPKSAYKQLFIKGTRIRAEVIYSLYICDEPMTAEEIAEDYGLPVEAVKEAIAYCESDPPELASDYAAEEALMEASGMNDPAYKYHPSPKILSPQEKARLRRL
;
A
#
# COMPACT_ATOMS: atom_id res chain seq x y z
N MET A 1 -17.62 11.43 -13.07
CA MET A 1 -17.35 10.55 -11.92
C MET A 1 -17.83 9.15 -12.29
N SER A 2 -17.05 8.43 -13.10
CA SER A 2 -17.41 7.08 -13.54
C SER A 2 -16.73 6.11 -12.59
N THR A 3 -17.38 5.76 -11.49
CA THR A 3 -16.96 4.63 -10.67
C THR A 3 -17.27 3.36 -11.46
N THR A 4 -16.36 2.95 -12.34
CA THR A 4 -16.33 1.58 -12.84
C THR A 4 -16.27 0.68 -11.61
N SER A 5 -17.41 0.08 -11.27
CA SER A 5 -17.52 -0.90 -10.20
C SER A 5 -16.78 -2.18 -10.62
N THR A 6 -15.46 -2.09 -10.73
CA THR A 6 -14.60 -3.26 -10.91
C THR A 6 -14.79 -4.11 -9.67
N THR A 7 -15.56 -5.17 -9.82
CA THR A 7 -15.90 -6.06 -8.70
C THR A 7 -14.72 -7.00 -8.54
N TYR A 8 -13.77 -6.63 -7.69
CA TYR A 8 -12.61 -7.48 -7.39
C TYR A 8 -13.04 -8.73 -6.63
N LYS A 9 -12.65 -9.90 -7.14
CA LYS A 9 -13.03 -11.20 -6.58
C LYS A 9 -12.21 -11.54 -5.33
N TYR A 10 -10.94 -11.18 -5.33
CA TYR A 10 -9.97 -11.44 -4.28
C TYR A 10 -9.53 -10.19 -3.54
N LEU A 11 -9.80 -8.98 -4.05
CA LEU A 11 -9.49 -7.73 -3.34
C LEU A 11 -10.71 -7.11 -2.64
N ALA A 12 -10.48 -6.48 -1.47
CA ALA A 12 -11.49 -5.76 -0.70
C ALA A 12 -10.87 -4.64 0.15
N PRO A 13 -11.65 -3.59 0.50
CA PRO A 13 -11.21 -2.59 1.46
C PRO A 13 -11.09 -3.18 2.87
N ASN A 14 -10.18 -2.64 3.68
CA ASN A 14 -10.00 -3.03 5.07
C ASN A 14 -10.37 -1.88 6.02
N PRO A 15 -11.52 -1.92 6.70
CA PRO A 15 -11.99 -0.82 7.55
C PRO A 15 -11.14 -0.58 8.80
N LYS A 16 -10.25 -1.53 9.14
CA LYS A 16 -9.29 -1.39 10.25
C LYS A 16 -7.95 -0.79 9.80
N SER A 17 -7.78 -0.56 8.51
CA SER A 17 -6.61 0.06 7.93
C SER A 17 -6.82 1.58 7.79
N ALA A 18 -5.72 2.33 7.84
CA ALA A 18 -5.72 3.74 7.46
C ALA A 18 -5.56 3.95 5.94
N TYR A 19 -5.11 2.91 5.23
CA TYR A 19 -4.93 2.90 3.78
C TYR A 19 -6.25 2.70 3.05
N LYS A 20 -6.42 3.43 1.95
CA LYS A 20 -7.59 3.43 1.06
C LYS A 20 -7.51 2.36 -0.02
N GLN A 21 -6.30 1.92 -0.40
CA GLN A 21 -6.10 0.84 -1.36
C GLN A 21 -6.73 -0.48 -0.92
N LEU A 22 -6.91 -1.38 -1.88
CA LEU A 22 -7.48 -2.69 -1.63
C LEU A 22 -6.47 -3.70 -1.06
N PHE A 23 -7.00 -4.68 -0.34
CA PHE A 23 -6.28 -5.75 0.34
C PHE A 23 -6.74 -7.08 -0.20
N ILE A 24 -5.88 -8.10 -0.13
CA ILE A 24 -6.31 -9.47 -0.41
C ILE A 24 -7.29 -9.91 0.69
N LYS A 25 -8.48 -10.36 0.27
CA LYS A 25 -9.58 -10.79 1.14
C LYS A 25 -9.10 -11.85 2.14
N GLY A 26 -9.52 -11.69 3.39
CA GLY A 26 -9.12 -12.60 4.47
C GLY A 26 -7.71 -12.34 5.00
N THR A 27 -6.97 -11.38 4.46
CA THR A 27 -5.61 -11.05 4.89
C THR A 27 -5.49 -9.58 5.29
N ARG A 28 -4.29 -9.19 5.76
CA ARG A 28 -3.88 -7.79 5.92
C ARG A 28 -2.85 -7.36 4.88
N ILE A 29 -2.69 -8.15 3.81
CA ILE A 29 -1.72 -7.88 2.74
C ILE A 29 -2.36 -6.91 1.76
N ARG A 30 -1.67 -5.78 1.52
CA ARG A 30 -2.09 -4.76 0.56
C ARG A 30 -1.76 -5.21 -0.86
N ALA A 31 -2.56 -4.78 -1.84
CA ALA A 31 -2.26 -5.06 -3.25
C ALA A 31 -0.92 -4.43 -3.68
N GLU A 32 -0.58 -3.24 -3.17
CA GLU A 32 0.71 -2.58 -3.44
C GLU A 32 1.91 -3.41 -2.98
N VAL A 33 1.83 -4.11 -1.86
CA VAL A 33 2.93 -4.95 -1.37
C VAL A 33 3.21 -6.08 -2.37
N ILE A 34 2.16 -6.68 -2.93
CA ILE A 34 2.29 -7.70 -3.97
C ILE A 34 2.89 -7.11 -5.24
N TYR A 35 2.41 -5.94 -5.65
CA TYR A 35 2.89 -5.26 -6.84
C TYR A 35 4.37 -4.88 -6.72
N SER A 36 4.79 -4.36 -5.57
CA SER A 36 6.18 -3.99 -5.28
C SER A 36 7.14 -5.18 -5.34
N LEU A 37 6.71 -6.40 -4.98
CA LEU A 37 7.50 -7.63 -5.17
C LEU A 37 7.58 -8.08 -6.64
N TYR A 38 6.57 -7.73 -7.43
CA TYR A 38 6.52 -8.06 -8.85
C TYR A 38 7.35 -7.11 -9.71
N ILE A 39 7.52 -5.84 -9.30
CA ILE A 39 8.24 -4.81 -10.07
C ILE A 39 9.63 -4.45 -9.50
N CYS A 40 10.09 -5.09 -8.42
CA CYS A 40 11.40 -4.79 -7.83
C CYS A 40 12.58 -5.21 -8.72
N ASP A 41 13.80 -4.84 -8.33
CA ASP A 41 15.03 -5.15 -9.08
C ASP A 41 15.24 -6.67 -9.29
N GLU A 42 14.77 -7.48 -8.35
CA GLU A 42 14.74 -8.96 -8.43
C GLU A 42 13.27 -9.42 -8.44
N PRO A 43 12.55 -9.25 -9.56
CA PRO A 43 11.10 -9.43 -9.59
C PRO A 43 10.71 -10.88 -9.38
N MET A 44 9.74 -11.10 -8.50
CA MET A 44 9.14 -12.42 -8.30
C MET A 44 7.95 -12.63 -9.25
N THR A 45 7.78 -13.85 -9.73
CA THR A 45 6.58 -14.22 -10.50
C THR A 45 5.34 -14.27 -9.62
N ALA A 46 4.16 -14.14 -10.23
CA ALA A 46 2.90 -14.22 -9.50
C ALA A 46 2.73 -15.58 -8.78
N GLU A 47 3.27 -16.65 -9.36
CA GLU A 47 3.27 -17.99 -8.79
C GLU A 47 4.19 -18.10 -7.56
N GLU A 48 5.40 -17.55 -7.62
CA GLU A 48 6.34 -17.53 -6.48
C GLU A 48 5.79 -16.69 -5.32
N ILE A 49 5.24 -15.51 -5.60
CA ILE A 49 4.61 -14.67 -4.56
C ILE A 49 3.42 -15.41 -3.92
N ALA A 50 2.64 -16.13 -4.71
CA ALA A 50 1.52 -16.91 -4.21
C ALA A 50 1.98 -18.05 -3.29
N GLU A 51 3.06 -18.73 -3.63
CA GLU A 51 3.66 -19.79 -2.81
C GLU A 51 4.20 -19.22 -1.49
N ASP A 52 5.01 -18.18 -1.55
CA ASP A 52 5.67 -17.58 -0.38
C ASP A 52 4.68 -17.01 0.64
N TYR A 53 3.61 -16.38 0.16
CA TYR A 53 2.59 -15.77 1.02
C TYR A 53 1.41 -16.72 1.33
N GLY A 54 1.40 -17.93 0.76
CA GLY A 54 0.30 -18.90 0.92
C GLY A 54 -1.03 -18.39 0.37
N LEU A 55 -0.99 -17.68 -0.76
CA LEU A 55 -2.13 -17.03 -1.40
C LEU A 55 -2.57 -17.79 -2.66
N PRO A 56 -3.84 -17.65 -3.10
CA PRO A 56 -4.22 -18.08 -4.43
C PRO A 56 -3.48 -17.28 -5.50
N VAL A 57 -2.91 -17.95 -6.51
CA VAL A 57 -2.22 -17.29 -7.65
C VAL A 57 -3.14 -16.25 -8.33
N GLU A 58 -4.43 -16.55 -8.44
CA GLU A 58 -5.40 -15.61 -9.02
C GLU A 58 -5.61 -14.35 -8.18
N ALA A 59 -5.42 -14.43 -6.86
CA ALA A 59 -5.47 -13.26 -5.98
C ALA A 59 -4.25 -12.36 -6.19
N VAL A 60 -3.08 -12.96 -6.41
CA VAL A 60 -1.84 -12.25 -6.74
C VAL A 60 -1.95 -11.56 -8.09
N LYS A 61 -2.43 -12.26 -9.12
CA LYS A 61 -2.66 -11.69 -10.46
C LYS A 61 -3.67 -10.55 -10.44
N GLU A 62 -4.76 -10.68 -9.68
CA GLU A 62 -5.74 -9.60 -9.52
C GLU A 62 -5.14 -8.40 -8.78
N ALA A 63 -4.29 -8.60 -7.77
CA ALA A 63 -3.56 -7.53 -7.08
C ALA A 63 -2.62 -6.77 -8.02
N ILE A 64 -1.85 -7.49 -8.85
CA ILE A 64 -0.96 -6.90 -9.85
C ILE A 64 -1.77 -6.06 -10.83
N ALA A 65 -2.82 -6.64 -11.43
CA ALA A 65 -3.66 -5.94 -12.40
C ALA A 65 -4.37 -4.71 -11.80
N TYR A 66 -4.76 -4.77 -10.52
CA TYR A 66 -5.30 -3.61 -9.81
C TYR A 66 -4.26 -2.49 -9.72
N CYS A 67 -3.04 -2.78 -9.29
CA CYS A 67 -1.98 -1.77 -9.19
C CYS A 67 -1.52 -1.23 -10.54
N GLU A 68 -1.44 -2.08 -11.58
CA GLU A 68 -1.13 -1.65 -12.95
C GLU A 68 -2.18 -0.70 -13.54
N SER A 69 -3.43 -0.75 -13.04
CA SER A 69 -4.48 0.18 -13.46
C SER A 69 -4.36 1.59 -12.86
N ASP A 70 -3.32 1.84 -12.04
CA ASP A 70 -3.04 3.08 -11.33
C ASP A 70 -4.28 3.68 -10.62
N PRO A 71 -4.83 2.96 -9.63
CA PRO A 71 -6.06 3.36 -8.99
C PRO A 71 -5.83 4.62 -8.13
N PRO A 72 -6.74 5.60 -8.15
CA PRO A 72 -6.55 6.88 -7.45
C PRO A 72 -6.40 6.73 -5.93
N GLU A 73 -6.92 5.65 -5.35
CA GLU A 73 -6.74 5.32 -3.94
C GLU A 73 -5.27 5.07 -3.58
N LEU A 74 -4.51 4.46 -4.49
CA LEU A 74 -3.10 4.16 -4.30
C LEU A 74 -2.26 5.45 -4.29
N ALA A 75 -2.53 6.37 -5.21
CA ALA A 75 -1.90 7.69 -5.22
C ALA A 75 -2.19 8.49 -3.94
N SER A 76 -3.42 8.41 -3.42
CA SER A 76 -3.78 9.06 -2.16
C SER A 76 -3.05 8.45 -0.95
N ASP A 77 -2.89 7.12 -0.95
CA ASP A 77 -2.11 6.43 0.08
C ASP A 77 -0.64 6.85 0.06
N TYR A 78 -0.01 6.91 -1.13
CA TYR A 78 1.36 7.37 -1.26
C TYR A 78 1.54 8.82 -0.77
N ALA A 79 0.63 9.72 -1.13
CA ALA A 79 0.68 11.12 -0.67
C ALA A 79 0.55 11.22 0.86
N ALA A 80 -0.32 10.41 1.48
CA ALA A 80 -0.48 10.38 2.93
C ALA A 80 0.76 9.82 3.64
N GLU A 81 1.42 8.81 3.05
CA GLU A 81 2.69 8.26 3.55
C GLU A 81 3.84 9.25 3.42
N GLU A 82 3.99 9.90 2.28
CA GLU A 82 5.00 10.93 2.05
C GLU A 82 4.86 12.08 3.05
N ALA A 83 3.64 12.59 3.23
CA ALA A 83 3.37 13.64 4.21
C ALA A 83 3.64 13.18 5.66
N LEU A 84 3.45 11.90 5.97
CA LEU A 84 3.80 11.32 7.27
C LEU A 84 5.31 11.22 7.46
N MET A 85 6.04 10.80 6.43
CA MET A 85 7.51 10.71 6.46
C MET A 85 8.14 12.09 6.56
N GLU A 86 7.62 13.08 5.86
CA GLU A 86 8.05 14.48 5.94
C GLU A 86 7.75 15.07 7.33
N ALA A 87 6.52 14.94 7.83
CA ALA A 87 6.13 15.49 9.11
C ALA A 87 6.89 14.86 10.30
N SER A 88 7.28 13.59 10.18
CA SER A 88 8.08 12.88 11.19
C SER A 88 9.58 13.09 11.03
N GLY A 89 10.07 13.66 9.91
CA GLY A 89 11.49 13.79 9.60
C GLY A 89 12.19 12.47 9.28
N MET A 90 11.42 11.38 9.04
CA MET A 90 11.99 10.07 8.72
C MET A 90 12.56 10.00 7.30
N ASN A 91 12.20 10.94 6.42
CA ASN A 91 12.75 11.08 5.07
C ASN A 91 14.06 11.92 5.03
N ASP A 92 14.59 12.35 6.18
CA ASP A 92 15.82 13.15 6.20
C ASP A 92 17.04 12.26 5.80
N PRO A 93 17.90 12.68 4.86
CA PRO A 93 19.10 11.92 4.49
C PRO A 93 20.04 11.65 5.67
N ALA A 94 20.07 12.55 6.66
CA ALA A 94 20.84 12.42 7.88
C ALA A 94 20.19 11.44 8.89
N TYR A 95 18.94 11.02 8.68
CA TYR A 95 18.24 10.07 9.55
C TYR A 95 19.03 8.78 9.78
N LYS A 96 19.73 8.28 8.75
CA LYS A 96 20.58 7.08 8.84
C LYS A 96 21.76 7.25 9.83
N TYR A 97 22.24 8.49 10.00
CA TYR A 97 23.39 8.80 10.85
C TYR A 97 22.98 9.35 12.22
N HIS A 98 21.88 10.12 12.26
CA HIS A 98 21.36 10.81 13.44
C HIS A 98 19.82 10.72 13.50
N PRO A 99 19.27 9.55 13.87
CA PRO A 99 17.82 9.37 13.92
C PRO A 99 17.21 10.28 15.00
N SER A 100 16.46 11.28 14.57
CA SER A 100 15.73 12.20 15.45
C SER A 100 14.28 12.40 14.97
N PRO A 101 13.49 11.31 14.79
CA PRO A 101 12.14 11.46 14.28
C PRO A 101 11.26 12.25 15.25
N LYS A 102 10.50 13.19 14.71
CA LYS A 102 9.47 13.91 15.47
C LYS A 102 8.34 12.95 15.83
N ILE A 103 8.05 12.83 17.13
CA ILE A 103 6.88 12.10 17.60
C ILE A 103 5.63 12.93 17.29
N LEU A 104 4.88 12.52 16.27
CA LEU A 104 3.62 13.16 15.89
C LEU A 104 2.51 12.82 16.88
N SER A 105 1.74 13.83 17.28
CA SER A 105 0.54 13.67 18.10
C SER A 105 -0.56 12.92 17.35
N PRO A 106 -1.55 12.33 18.06
CA PRO A 106 -2.70 11.70 17.43
C PRO A 106 -3.48 12.63 16.49
N GLN A 107 -3.54 13.93 16.81
CA GLN A 107 -4.23 14.93 15.99
C GLN A 107 -3.48 15.25 14.70
N GLU A 108 -2.15 15.37 14.75
CA GLU A 108 -1.30 15.53 13.55
C GLU A 108 -1.44 14.32 12.62
N LYS A 109 -1.35 13.09 13.18
CA LYS A 109 -1.55 11.85 12.41
C LYS A 109 -2.94 11.78 11.78
N ALA A 110 -3.98 12.21 12.50
CA ALA A 110 -5.35 12.20 11.98
C ALA A 110 -5.58 13.22 10.84
N ARG A 111 -4.83 14.34 10.82
CA ARG A 111 -4.89 15.32 9.72
C ARG A 111 -4.24 14.76 8.45
N LEU A 112 -3.07 14.13 8.59
CA LEU A 112 -2.32 13.53 7.48
C LEU A 112 -3.12 12.41 6.80
N ARG A 113 -3.83 11.60 7.58
CA ARG A 113 -4.71 10.53 7.06
C ARG A 113 -5.94 11.02 6.28
N ARG A 114 -6.22 12.32 6.25
CA ARG A 114 -7.37 12.92 5.54
C ARG A 114 -6.98 13.55 4.20
N LEU A 115 -5.70 13.57 3.87
CA LEU A 115 -5.20 13.92 2.54
C LEU A 115 -5.73 12.90 1.51
#